data_AF-A0A3E0CN01-F1
#
_entry.id   AF-A0A3E0CN01-F1
#
_cell.length_a   1.000
_cell.length_b   1.000
_cell.length_c   1.000
_cell.angle_alpha   90.00
_cell.angle_beta   90.00
_cell.angle_gamma   90.00
#
_symmetry.space_group_name_H-M   'P 1'
#
loop_
_entity.id
_entity.type
_entity.pdbx_description
1 polymer ?
#
loop_
_entity_poly.entity_id
_entity_poly.type
_entity_poly.pdbx_seq_one_letter_code
_entity_poly.pdbx_strand_id
1 'polypeptide(L)' 'MERYRNLSGDSGVEAYEIGDDFVAVRFRHGVVYWYTEASVGARHVAALKRLAQRGQGLSTYISQHADVSGGYARKEPDD' A
#
# COMPACT_ATOMS: atom_id res chain seq x y z
N MET A 1 5.81 -7.75 -7.48
CA MET A 1 5.53 -7.46 -6.05
C MET A 1 6.48 -8.19 -5.11
N GLU A 2 6.98 -7.51 -4.08
CA GLU A 2 7.74 -8.06 -2.95
C GLU A 2 6.81 -8.47 -1.81
N ARG A 3 7.12 -9.58 -1.13
CA ARG A 3 6.32 -10.08 0.00
C ARG A 3 6.45 -9.17 1.21
N TYR A 4 5.33 -8.75 1.77
CA TYR A 4 5.32 -7.91 2.96
C TYR A 4 5.77 -8.70 4.19
N ARG A 5 6.74 -8.17 4.94
CA ARG A 5 7.34 -8.87 6.09
C ARG A 5 6.36 -9.11 7.23
N ASN A 6 5.31 -8.29 7.32
CA ASN A 6 4.27 -8.38 8.35
C ASN A 6 4.85 -8.55 9.77
N LEU A 7 5.77 -7.66 10.18
CA LEU A 7 6.47 -7.77 11.46
C LEU A 7 5.54 -7.66 12.68
N SER A 8 4.35 -7.07 12.51
CA SER A 8 3.31 -7.04 13.55
C SER A 8 2.49 -8.34 13.65
N GLY A 9 2.61 -9.27 12.70
CA GLY A 9 1.81 -10.50 12.63
C GLY A 9 0.38 -10.30 12.11
N ASP A 10 -0.24 -9.14 12.36
CA ASP A 10 -1.66 -8.86 12.07
C ASP A 10 -1.89 -7.83 10.96
N SER A 11 -1.06 -7.79 9.91
CA SER A 11 -1.32 -6.91 8.77
C SER A 11 -2.17 -7.60 7.70
N GLY A 12 -3.19 -6.89 7.22
CA GLY A 12 -3.99 -7.29 6.05
C GLY A 12 -3.24 -7.19 4.71
N VAL A 13 -2.01 -6.69 4.69
CA VAL A 13 -1.16 -6.59 3.50
C VAL A 13 -0.33 -7.86 3.33
N GLU A 14 -0.29 -8.41 2.11
CA GLU A 14 0.49 -9.60 1.75
C GLU A 14 1.73 -9.28 0.94
N ALA A 15 1.62 -8.33 0.01
CA ALA A 15 2.70 -7.94 -0.88
C ALA A 15 2.58 -6.46 -1.27
N TYR A 16 3.68 -5.89 -1.74
CA TYR A 16 3.70 -4.54 -2.25
C TYR A 16 4.65 -4.41 -3.44
N GLU A 17 4.51 -3.32 -4.19
CA GLU A 17 5.44 -2.93 -5.23
C GLU A 17 5.70 -1.44 -5.13
N ILE A 18 6.96 -1.04 -5.29
CA ILE A 18 7.37 0.36 -5.25
C ILE A 18 7.88 0.72 -6.65
N GLY A 19 7.25 1.72 -7.26
CA GLY A 19 7.76 2.38 -8.46
C GLY A 19 8.19 3.80 -8.17
N ASP A 20 8.59 4.53 -9.22
CA ASP A 20 9.03 5.93 -9.11
C ASP A 20 7.92 6.83 -8.53
N ASP A 21 6.71 6.79 -9.11
CA ASP A 21 5.59 7.66 -8.70
C ASP A 21 4.42 6.91 -8.07
N PHE A 22 4.61 5.64 -7.71
CA PHE A 22 3.53 4.81 -7.18
C PHE A 22 3.98 3.78 -6.13
N VAL A 23 2.99 3.30 -5.38
CA VAL A 23 3.06 2.09 -4.55
C VAL A 23 1.83 1.24 -4.84
N ALA A 24 2.03 0.00 -5.25
CA ALA A 24 0.96 -0.99 -5.34
C ALA A 24 0.95 -1.84 -4.06
N VAL A 25 -0.22 -2.12 -3.50
CA VAL A 25 -0.38 -2.89 -2.27
C VAL A 25 -1.39 -3.99 -2.50
N ARG A 26 -0.98 -5.24 -2.29
CA ARG A 26 -1.85 -6.41 -2.32
C ARG A 26 -2.32 -6.75 -0.92
N PHE A 27 -3.63 -6.78 -0.73
CA PHE A 27 -4.25 -7.22 0.52
C PHE A 27 -4.65 -8.70 0.43
N ARG A 28 -4.88 -9.32 1.60
CA ARG A 28 -5.29 -10.74 1.75
C ARG A 28 -6.53 -11.16 0.96
N HIS A 29 -7.32 -10.20 0.47
CA HIS A 29 -8.49 -10.46 -0.38
C HIS A 29 -8.13 -10.67 -1.86
N GLY A 30 -6.83 -10.70 -2.21
CA GLY A 30 -6.39 -10.89 -3.60
C GLY A 30 -6.69 -9.68 -4.48
N VAL A 31 -6.72 -8.46 -3.92
CA VAL A 31 -6.89 -7.24 -4.71
C VAL A 31 -5.67 -6.36 -4.51
N VAL A 32 -5.15 -5.89 -5.64
CA VAL A 32 -4.03 -4.94 -5.72
C VAL A 32 -4.59 -3.53 -5.82
N TYR A 33 -4.17 -2.65 -4.91
CA TYR A 33 -4.52 -1.24 -4.92
C TYR A 33 -3.30 -0.40 -5.29
N TRP A 34 -3.46 0.47 -6.28
CA TRP A 34 -2.39 1.35 -6.75
C TRP A 34 -2.55 2.75 -6.19
N TYR A 35 -1.55 3.22 -5.45
CA TYR A 35 -1.47 4.56 -4.91
C TYR A 35 -0.41 5.34 -5.68
N THR A 36 -0.81 6.42 -6.36
CA THR A 36 0.10 7.27 -7.14
C THR A 36 0.22 8.65 -6.52
N GLU A 37 1.30 9.38 -6.83
CA GLU A 37 1.48 10.75 -6.32
C GLU A 37 0.37 11.67 -6.80
N ALA A 38 -0.16 11.44 -8.01
CA ALA A 38 -1.28 12.19 -8.56
C ALA A 38 -2.61 11.94 -7.81
N SER A 39 -2.75 10.78 -7.16
CA SER A 39 -4.01 10.36 -6.53
C SER A 39 -4.05 10.70 -5.03
N VAL A 40 -3.01 10.32 -4.29
CA VAL A 40 -2.93 10.54 -2.82
C VAL A 40 -1.91 11.60 -2.43
N GLY A 41 -1.13 12.13 -3.37
CA GLY A 41 -0.04 13.06 -3.10
C GLY A 41 1.29 12.36 -2.80
N ALA A 42 2.39 13.01 -3.20
CA ALA A 42 3.77 12.52 -2.99
C ALA A 42 4.09 12.22 -1.52
N ARG A 43 3.53 13.01 -0.58
CA ARG A 43 3.71 12.80 0.87
C ARG A 43 3.23 11.42 1.31
N HIS A 44 2.06 11.00 0.83
CA HIS A 44 1.47 9.71 1.18
C HIS A 44 2.21 8.57 0.48
N VAL A 45 2.54 8.72 -0.80
CA VAL A 45 3.36 7.74 -1.53
C VAL A 45 4.70 7.50 -0.84
N ALA A 46 5.42 8.54 -0.45
CA ALA A 46 6.68 8.41 0.29
C ALA A 46 6.51 7.69 1.64
N ALA A 47 5.44 7.99 2.37
CA ALA A 47 5.12 7.30 3.62
C ALA A 47 4.80 5.81 3.40
N LEU A 48 4.00 5.49 2.38
CA LEU A 48 3.68 4.12 1.99
C LEU A 48 4.94 3.33 1.63
N LYS A 49 5.84 3.91 0.82
CA LYS A 49 7.15 3.30 0.46
C LYS A 49 7.96 2.96 1.71
N ARG A 50 8.07 3.90 2.65
CA ARG A 50 8.82 3.71 3.90
C ARG A 50 8.23 2.61 4.77
N LEU A 51 6.90 2.58 4.93
CA LEU A 51 6.21 1.58 5.75
C LEU A 51 6.24 0.19 5.11
N ALA A 52 6.14 0.13 3.78
CA ALA A 52 6.28 -1.10 3.00
C ALA A 52 7.65 -1.75 3.24
N GLN A 53 8.73 -1.00 3.03
CA GLN A 53 10.11 -1.46 3.24
C GLN A 53 10.39 -1.83 4.71
N ARG A 54 9.82 -1.08 5.65
CA ARG A 54 9.90 -1.40 7.09
C ARG A 54 9.20 -2.71 7.41
N GLY A 55 8.17 -3.08 6.66
CA GLY A 55 7.38 -4.28 6.90
C GLY A 55 6.43 -4.18 8.08
N GLN A 56 6.11 -2.95 8.52
CA GLN A 56 5.27 -2.69 9.70
C GLN A 56 4.43 -1.42 9.52
N GLY A 57 3.15 -1.48 9.91
CA GLY A 57 2.25 -0.32 9.98
C GLY A 57 1.62 0.16 8.67
N LEU A 58 1.91 -0.51 7.53
CA LEU A 58 1.37 -0.13 6.22
C LEU A 58 -0.16 -0.17 6.17
N SER A 59 -0.78 -1.28 6.58
CA SER A 59 -2.25 -1.41 6.62
C SER A 59 -2.90 -0.36 7.53
N THR A 60 -2.34 -0.15 8.71
CA THR A 60 -2.86 0.82 9.69
C THR A 60 -2.76 2.25 9.17
N TYR A 61 -1.70 2.60 8.44
CA TYR A 61 -1.57 3.91 7.82
C TYR A 61 -2.64 4.14 6.76
N ILE A 62 -2.84 3.15 5.87
CA ILE A 62 -3.88 3.22 4.83
C ILE A 62 -5.27 3.40 5.45
N SER A 63 -5.59 2.68 6.54
CA SER A 63 -6.88 2.79 7.20
C SER A 63 -7.09 4.09 7.99
N GLN A 64 -6.03 4.69 8.54
CA GLN A 64 -6.12 5.94 9.32
C GLN A 64 -6.20 7.19 8.44
N HIS A 65 -5.74 7.13 7.19
CA HIS A 65 -5.76 8.23 6.25
C HIS A 65 -6.89 8.04 5.23
N ALA A 66 -8.01 8.75 5.40
CA ALA A 66 -9.19 8.62 4.54
C ALA A 66 -8.87 8.96 3.06
N ASP A 67 -8.06 9.98 2.86
CA ASP A 67 -7.44 10.41 1.60
C ASP A 67 -6.63 9.29 0.92
N VAL A 68 -6.05 8.36 1.67
CA VAL A 68 -5.36 7.20 1.10
C VAL A 68 -6.32 6.04 0.89
N SER A 69 -7.10 5.67 1.91
CA SER A 69 -8.02 4.53 1.89
C SER A 69 -8.93 4.52 0.66
N GLY A 70 -9.53 5.68 0.32
CA GLY A 70 -10.38 5.85 -0.86
C GLY A 70 -9.68 6.44 -2.08
N GLY A 71 -8.44 6.91 -1.94
CA GLY A 71 -7.71 7.66 -2.99
C GLY A 71 -6.82 6.78 -3.86
N TYR A 72 -7.06 5.49 -3.98
CA TYR A 72 -6.31 4.65 -4.92
C TYR A 72 -6.63 5.04 -6.37
N ALA A 73 -5.60 5.08 -7.22
CA ALA A 73 -5.74 5.43 -8.63
C ALA A 73 -6.45 4.32 -9.43
N ARG A 74 -6.19 3.06 -9.08
CA ARG A 74 -6.87 1.88 -9.64
C ARG A 74 -6.79 0.71 -8.68
N LYS A 75 -7.67 -0.28 -8.89
CA LYS A 75 -7.62 -1.58 -8.23
C LYS A 75 -7.73 -2.69 -9.26
N GLU A 76 -6.93 -3.74 -9.10
CA GLU A 76 -6.89 -4.89 -9.99
C GLU A 76 -7.09 -6.17 -9.16
N PRO A 77 -7.98 -7.09 -9.56
CA PRO A 77 -8.01 -8.42 -8.96
C PRO A 77 -6.70 -9.15 -9.30
N ASP A 78 -6.13 -9.83 -8.31
CA ASP A 78 -5.03 -10.80 -8.47
C ASP A 78 -5.65 -12.02 -9.18
N ASP A 79 -5.18 -12.32 -10.40
CA ASP A 79 -5.64 -13.42 -11.26
C ASP A 79 -5.46 -14.81 -10.61
#